data_AF-A0A966AQK6-F1
#
_entry.id   AF-A0A966AQK6-F1
#
_cell.length_a   1.000
_cell.length_b   1.000
_cell.length_c   1.000
_cell.angle_alpha   90.00
_cell.angle_beta   90.00
_cell.angle_gamma   90.00
#
_symmetry.space_group_name_H-M   'P 1'
#
loop_
_entity.id
_entity.type
_entity.pdbx_description
1 polymer ?
#
loop_
_entity_poly.entity_id
_entity_poly.type
_entity_poly.pdbx_seq_one_letter_code
_entity_poly.pdbx_strand_id
1 'polypeptide(L)'
;SWAGAVFDHSAVTGSCSSCHNGTTATGKSATHISTTNTCNDCHSTATWAPVLRVDHASVIGTCQSCHNGSIALGKPPTHLPTGNVCDDCHVTTSWTSVRFDHSGVTSP
;
A
#
# COMPACT_ATOMS: atom_id res chain seq x y z
N SER A 1 35.85 -4.96 18.57
CA SER A 1 35.13 -4.28 17.46
C SER A 1 33.75 -4.89 17.36
N TRP A 2 32.73 -4.09 17.04
CA TRP A 2 31.34 -4.57 16.81
C TRP A 2 31.10 -4.96 15.35
N ALA A 3 32.17 -5.28 14.62
CA ALA A 3 32.06 -5.65 13.21
C ALA A 3 31.32 -6.99 13.12
N GLY A 4 30.08 -6.96 12.61
CA GLY A 4 29.24 -8.14 12.41
C GLY A 4 28.12 -8.36 13.45
N ALA A 5 27.93 -7.46 14.41
CA ALA A 5 26.77 -7.54 15.30
C ALA A 5 25.47 -7.30 14.52
N VAL A 6 24.49 -8.20 14.69
CA VAL A 6 23.14 -8.08 14.12
C VAL A 6 22.20 -7.57 15.20
N PHE A 7 21.34 -6.61 14.86
CA PHE A 7 20.33 -6.09 15.77
C PHE A 7 19.12 -7.03 15.82
N ASP A 8 18.74 -7.47 17.02
CA ASP A 8 17.54 -8.27 17.25
C ASP A 8 16.33 -7.38 17.58
N HIS A 9 15.26 -7.52 16.79
CA HIS A 9 14.01 -6.78 16.97
C HIS A 9 13.05 -7.42 18.00
N SER A 10 13.35 -8.61 18.53
CA SER A 10 12.46 -9.39 19.41
C SER A 10 12.09 -8.68 20.73
N ALA A 11 12.99 -7.82 21.23
CA ALA A 11 12.80 -7.07 22.47
C ALA A 11 12.35 -5.61 22.26
N VAL A 12 12.05 -5.21 21.02
CA VAL A 12 11.65 -3.83 20.71
C VAL A 12 10.20 -3.59 21.13
N THR A 13 9.98 -2.56 21.95
CA THR A 13 8.64 -2.13 22.41
C THR A 13 8.21 -0.79 21.81
N GLY A 14 9.13 -0.06 21.16
CA GLY A 14 8.86 1.21 20.48
C GLY A 14 8.24 1.02 19.09
N SER A 15 7.72 2.11 18.51
CA SER A 15 7.22 2.10 17.13
C SER A 15 8.38 2.07 16.13
N CYS A 16 8.17 1.48 14.97
CA CYS A 16 9.19 1.38 13.93
C CYS A 16 9.78 2.75 13.57
N SER A 17 8.92 3.76 13.43
CA SER A 17 9.30 5.12 13.03
C SER A 17 10.08 5.89 14.10
N SER A 18 10.11 5.45 15.36
CA SER A 18 10.93 6.12 16.38
C SER A 18 12.42 5.94 16.11
N CYS A 19 12.81 4.80 15.51
CA CYS A 19 14.20 4.49 15.15
C CYS A 19 14.44 4.59 13.63
N HIS A 20 13.52 4.06 12.80
CA HIS A 20 13.60 4.10 11.34
C HIS A 20 13.12 5.46 10.80
N ASN A 21 13.81 6.52 11.22
CA ASN A 21 13.50 7.92 10.92
C ASN A 21 14.45 8.53 9.87
N GLY A 22 15.38 7.75 9.33
CA GLY A 22 16.39 8.22 8.36
C GLY A 22 17.65 8.82 9.00
N THR A 23 17.70 8.91 10.33
CA THR A 23 18.87 9.37 11.09
C THR A 23 19.41 8.26 12.00
N THR A 24 18.57 7.71 12.89
CA THR A 24 18.99 6.66 13.83
C THR A 24 19.13 5.31 13.12
N ALA A 25 18.16 4.98 12.26
CA ALA A 25 18.18 3.83 11.37
C ALA A 25 17.57 4.22 10.04
N THR A 26 17.77 3.37 9.02
CA THR A 26 17.22 3.56 7.68
C THR A 26 15.71 3.76 7.74
N GLY A 27 15.23 4.91 7.29
CA GLY A 27 13.80 5.19 7.18
C GLY A 27 13.21 4.72 5.84
N LYS A 28 12.01 5.23 5.53
CA LYS A 28 11.41 5.07 4.20
C LYS A 28 12.33 5.66 3.13
N SER A 29 12.57 4.93 2.05
CA SER A 29 13.34 5.43 0.91
C SER A 29 12.54 6.47 0.12
N ALA A 30 13.22 7.23 -0.74
CA ALA A 30 12.58 8.17 -1.66
C ALA A 30 11.61 7.49 -2.65
N THR A 31 11.78 6.19 -2.88
CA THR A 31 10.92 5.36 -3.74
C THR A 31 9.85 4.59 -2.97
N HIS A 32 9.76 4.76 -1.65
CA HIS A 32 8.71 4.15 -0.85
C HIS A 32 7.35 4.78 -1.18
N ILE A 33 6.31 3.96 -1.29
CA ILE A 33 4.94 4.45 -1.51
C ILE A 33 4.47 5.36 -0.37
N SER A 34 3.62 6.33 -0.67
CA SER A 34 3.08 7.24 0.36
C SER A 34 2.21 6.45 1.35
N THR A 35 2.56 6.50 2.63
CA THR A 35 1.99 5.65 3.69
C THR A 35 2.05 6.34 5.06
N THR A 36 1.21 5.90 5.98
CA THR A 36 1.31 6.19 7.42
C THR A 36 2.57 5.54 8.02
N ASN A 37 2.87 5.82 9.30
CA ASN A 37 4.07 5.28 9.97
C ASN A 37 3.84 3.94 10.69
N THR A 38 2.76 3.23 10.37
CA THR A 38 2.46 1.90 10.91
C THR A 38 3.08 0.82 10.02
N CYS A 39 4.39 0.57 10.18
CA CYS A 39 5.15 -0.28 9.25
C CYS A 39 4.70 -1.74 9.21
N ASN A 40 4.18 -2.25 10.34
CA ASN A 40 3.68 -3.62 10.47
C ASN A 40 2.39 -3.89 9.71
N ASP A 41 1.76 -2.89 9.10
CA ASP A 41 0.64 -3.08 8.18
C ASP A 41 1.08 -3.65 6.83
N CYS A 42 2.37 -3.51 6.50
CA CYS A 42 2.95 -4.00 5.24
C CYS A 42 4.14 -4.94 5.46
N HIS A 43 5.03 -4.58 6.38
CA HIS A 43 6.28 -5.28 6.61
C HIS A 43 6.19 -6.20 7.84
N SER A 44 7.01 -7.25 7.85
CA SER A 44 7.30 -8.01 9.06
C SER A 44 8.79 -7.92 9.38
N THR A 45 9.14 -8.05 10.65
CA THR A 45 10.55 -8.08 11.07
C THR A 45 11.26 -9.36 10.61
N ALA A 46 10.52 -10.45 10.40
CA ALA A 46 11.05 -11.71 9.88
C ALA A 46 11.25 -11.70 8.35
N THR A 47 10.40 -10.97 7.63
CA THR A 47 10.47 -10.82 6.17
C THR A 47 10.07 -9.40 5.81
N TRP A 48 11.07 -8.53 5.73
CA TRP A 48 10.87 -7.12 5.42
C TRP A 48 10.51 -6.90 3.94
N ALA A 49 11.10 -7.70 3.05
CA ALA A 49 10.82 -7.69 1.61
C ALA A 49 10.90 -9.13 1.05
N PRO A 50 10.06 -9.48 0.06
CA PRO A 50 8.99 -8.67 -0.55
C PRO A 50 7.82 -8.41 0.41
N VAL A 51 7.07 -7.33 0.16
CA VAL A 51 5.83 -7.03 0.89
C VAL A 51 4.73 -7.96 0.38
N LEU A 52 4.10 -8.71 1.28
CA LEU A 52 3.08 -9.71 0.93
C LEU A 52 1.65 -9.27 1.24
N ARG A 53 1.48 -8.21 2.03
CA ARG A 53 0.19 -7.65 2.42
C ARG A 53 0.31 -6.14 2.56
N VAL A 54 -0.79 -5.45 2.36
CA VAL A 54 -0.92 -4.01 2.58
C VAL A 54 -2.29 -3.77 3.19
N ASP A 55 -2.33 -3.00 4.28
CA ASP A 55 -3.57 -2.42 4.76
C ASP A 55 -3.87 -1.13 3.97
N HIS A 56 -5.02 -1.07 3.31
CA HIS A 56 -5.43 0.11 2.53
C HIS A 56 -5.69 1.35 3.41
N ALA A 57 -5.94 1.19 4.71
CA ALA A 57 -6.04 2.31 5.64
C ALA A 57 -4.69 3.01 5.89
N SER A 58 -3.59 2.34 5.58
CA SER A 58 -2.22 2.82 5.83
C SER A 58 -1.50 3.35 4.60
N VAL A 59 -2.14 3.34 3.43
CA VAL A 59 -1.62 3.96 2.19
C VAL A 59 -2.30 5.29 1.93
N ILE A 60 -1.60 6.18 1.22
CA ILE A 60 -2.08 7.52 0.88
C ILE A 60 -1.98 7.69 -0.64
N GLY A 61 -3.10 7.99 -1.29
CA GLY A 61 -3.17 8.21 -2.73
C GLY A 61 -4.53 7.79 -3.30
N THR A 62 -4.66 7.90 -4.63
CA THR A 62 -5.82 7.36 -5.35
C THR A 62 -5.58 5.90 -5.73
N CYS A 63 -6.66 5.14 -5.96
CA CYS A 63 -6.57 3.74 -6.36
C CYS A 63 -5.64 3.56 -7.59
N GLN A 64 -5.81 4.40 -8.61
CA GLN A 64 -5.06 4.32 -9.87
C GLN A 64 -3.59 4.72 -9.71
N SER A 65 -3.26 5.54 -8.71
CA SER A 65 -1.87 5.94 -8.45
C SER A 65 -0.99 4.75 -8.07
N CYS A 66 -1.56 3.73 -7.43
CA CYS A 66 -0.88 2.48 -7.05
C CYS A 66 -1.26 1.30 -7.94
N HIS A 67 -2.54 1.11 -8.26
CA HIS A 67 -3.05 0.04 -9.12
C HIS A 67 -2.89 0.38 -10.61
N ASN A 68 -1.64 0.60 -11.00
CA ASN A 68 -1.22 1.00 -12.35
C ASN A 68 -0.52 -0.13 -13.13
N GLY A 69 -0.41 -1.33 -12.55
CA GLY A 69 0.29 -2.47 -13.14
C GLY A 69 1.79 -2.51 -12.87
N SER A 70 2.36 -1.47 -12.24
CA SER A 70 3.77 -1.42 -11.84
C SER A 70 3.95 -1.55 -10.32
N ILE A 71 3.20 -0.79 -9.53
CA ILE A 71 3.27 -0.85 -8.05
C ILE A 71 2.37 -1.96 -7.51
N ALA A 72 1.12 -1.97 -7.96
CA ALA A 72 0.12 -2.98 -7.65
C ALA A 72 -0.62 -3.40 -8.92
N LEU A 73 -1.32 -4.54 -8.86
CA LEU A 73 -2.15 -5.02 -9.97
C LEU A 73 -3.14 -3.94 -10.39
N GLY A 74 -3.09 -3.55 -11.66
CA GLY A 74 -4.04 -2.63 -12.25
C GLY A 74 -5.31 -3.31 -12.76
N LYS A 75 -6.05 -2.59 -13.61
CA LYS A 75 -7.21 -3.14 -14.32
C LYS A 75 -6.76 -4.32 -15.20
N PRO A 76 -7.35 -5.54 -15.04
CA PRO A 76 -7.02 -6.66 -15.92
C PRO A 76 -7.48 -6.40 -17.36
N PRO A 77 -6.97 -7.14 -18.35
CA PRO A 77 -7.37 -6.99 -19.76
C PRO A 77 -8.88 -7.19 -20.01
N THR A 78 -9.57 -7.89 -19.11
CA THR A 78 -11.01 -8.13 -19.15
C THR A 78 -11.85 -7.06 -18.46
N HIS A 79 -11.22 -6.03 -17.87
CA HIS A 79 -11.92 -4.92 -17.24
C HIS A 79 -12.61 -4.03 -18.28
N LEU A 80 -13.83 -3.56 -17.98
CA LEU A 80 -14.55 -2.63 -18.85
C LEU A 80 -13.73 -1.34 -19.07
N PRO A 81 -13.61 -0.83 -20.31
CA PRO A 81 -12.99 0.47 -20.54
C PRO A 81 -13.75 1.56 -19.79
N THR A 82 -13.10 2.24 -18.85
CA THR A 82 -13.70 3.33 -18.08
C THR A 82 -12.63 4.30 -17.57
N GLY A 83 -12.98 5.60 -17.58
CA GLY A 83 -12.20 6.69 -16.99
C GLY A 83 -12.62 7.05 -15.56
N ASN A 84 -13.69 6.43 -15.04
CA ASN A 84 -14.22 6.70 -13.69
C ASN A 84 -13.23 6.30 -12.58
N VAL A 85 -13.48 6.81 -11.38
CA VAL A 85 -12.70 6.40 -10.21
C VAL A 85 -13.14 5.01 -9.74
N CYS A 86 -12.25 4.29 -9.05
CA CYS A 86 -12.49 2.87 -8.79
C CYS A 86 -13.67 2.65 -7.83
N ASP A 87 -13.84 3.53 -6.87
CA ASP A 87 -14.90 3.54 -5.86
C ASP A 87 -16.29 3.93 -6.41
N ASP A 88 -16.37 4.47 -7.63
CA ASP A 88 -17.65 4.61 -8.34
C ASP A 88 -18.28 3.23 -8.65
N CYS A 89 -17.43 2.23 -8.89
CA CYS A 89 -17.85 0.87 -9.24
C CYS A 89 -17.61 -0.14 -8.11
N HIS A 90 -16.45 -0.13 -7.47
CA HIS A 90 -16.02 -1.17 -6.54
C HIS A 90 -16.34 -0.82 -5.09
N VAL A 91 -16.90 -1.80 -4.36
CA VAL A 91 -17.00 -1.70 -2.89
C VAL A 91 -15.63 -1.96 -2.29
N THR A 92 -15.04 -0.99 -1.60
CA THR A 92 -13.65 -1.07 -1.09
C THR A 92 -13.43 -2.17 -0.05
N THR A 93 -14.48 -2.59 0.66
CA THR A 93 -14.46 -3.72 1.60
C THR A 93 -14.79 -5.07 0.96
N SER A 94 -15.21 -5.08 -0.31
CA SER A 94 -15.55 -6.27 -1.07
C SER A 94 -15.29 -6.02 -2.55
N TRP A 95 -14.02 -6.06 -2.95
CA TRP A 95 -13.58 -5.55 -4.26
C TRP A 95 -14.28 -6.17 -5.47
N THR A 96 -14.67 -7.45 -5.37
CA THR A 96 -15.41 -8.13 -6.44
C THR A 96 -16.88 -7.73 -6.52
N SER A 97 -17.41 -7.09 -5.49
CA SER A 97 -18.75 -6.49 -5.50
C SER A 97 -18.70 -5.15 -6.23
N VAL A 98 -19.46 -5.07 -7.32
CA VAL A 98 -19.58 -3.85 -8.13
C VAL A 98 -20.98 -3.25 -8.05
N ARG A 99 -21.07 -1.93 -8.00
CA ARG A 99 -22.29 -1.15 -8.14
C ARG A 99 -22.17 -0.36 -9.44
N PHE A 100 -23.07 -0.61 -10.38
CA PHE A 100 -23.10 0.13 -11.63
C PHE A 100 -24.33 1.03 -11.64
N ASP A 101 -24.09 2.35 -11.60
CA ASP A 101 -25.14 3.36 -11.69
C ASP A 101 -25.22 3.90 -13.12
N HIS A 102 -26.42 3.89 -13.69
CA HIS A 102 -26.72 4.41 -15.02
C HIS A 102 -27.11 5.89 -15.00
N SER A 103 -27.19 6.53 -13.83
CA SER A 103 -27.65 7.91 -13.66
C SER A 103 -26.83 8.96 -14.41
N GLY A 104 -25.58 8.65 -14.77
CA GLY A 104 -24.69 9.50 -15.59
C GLY A 104 -24.74 9.23 -17.10
N VAL A 105 -25.53 8.25 -17.56
CA VAL A 105 -25.67 7.94 -18.98
C VAL A 105 -26.73 8.85 -19.59
N THR A 106 -26.31 9.99 -20.14
CA THR A 106 -27.17 10.77 -21.04
C THR A 106 -27.15 10.13 -22.41
N SER A 107 -28.32 9.70 -22.91
CA SER A 107 -28.49 9.30 -24.30
C SER A 107 -28.07 10.45 -25.25
N PRO A 108 -27.53 10.15 -26.45
CA PRO A 108 -27.09 11.17 -27.40
C PRO A 108 -28.24 12.07 -27.89
#